data_AF-A0A2D4WSK0-F1
#
_entry.id   AF-A0A2D4WSK0-F1
#
_cell.length_a   1.000
_cell.length_b   1.000
_cell.length_c   1.000
_cell.angle_alpha   90.00
_cell.angle_beta   90.00
_cell.angle_gamma   90.00
#
_symmetry.space_group_name_H-M   'P 1'
#
loop_
_entity.id
_entity.type
_entity.pdbx_description
1 polymer ?
#
loop_
_entity_poly.entity_id
_entity_poly.type
_entity_poly.pdbx_seq_one_letter_code
_entity_poly.pdbx_strand_id
1 'polypeptide(L)'
;MIDTQPRHPVARRGSALLMVTIAMASSIVLAGAYVASRSDGTVAGANLASSSDARNRVESALAITADILSKDEDWRVRHVNGMIIDQQSQAHGISVRLTDLATGGAPNTQTVDVRAEVIGRSEGIERIADATFFVPLPAQNMSMDLDLGEFALFAGADIQINSEAVVAPWQASPAAHRGDPIRIGTMLGHNTAISISGNAAVVDGIEFSSNPGSIGSSSLPVSGLPDQISVPDPAPPRTRSDETFVNEVPQQIYGNIQTHDVEMGHGELYELFPGSSLVIEGDLDISAGATLRISGSSEIVITGDVSIDQASIEVPVDAALTMHIGGDLEVRDSLIHEPGGTSDDWVANIDRIRLVSMATRESIAVWKFRGSTLMKGECYAPSTRIVMRERSMIIGRLMAHKIKLDGCAQLLYDPSLDDRNGYTAADGRLFDDSGQVPQAIREIETLAPQELIEASMKLNALVVANDLKNTVSLDDAEVAQVDKRTSRRERRAQRRAKRALKMKHIMQESMRQFEEFAETHLTIDFQRFSSQSSMRVNSIGSRSSLYGNGGH
;
A
#
# COMPACT_ATOMS: atom_id res chain seq x y z
N MET A 1 -59.85 102.66 -25.27
CA MET A 1 -60.28 102.57 -23.86
C MET A 1 -59.81 101.21 -23.36
N ILE A 2 -58.73 101.17 -22.59
CA ILE A 2 -58.06 99.94 -22.13
C ILE A 2 -58.66 99.62 -20.76
N ASP A 3 -59.34 98.49 -20.67
CA ASP A 3 -59.98 98.02 -19.45
C ASP A 3 -59.05 97.01 -18.76
N THR A 4 -58.48 97.39 -17.62
CA THR A 4 -57.58 96.56 -16.81
C THR A 4 -58.40 95.78 -15.79
N GLN A 5 -58.59 94.48 -16.04
CA GLN A 5 -59.15 93.57 -15.04
C GLN A 5 -58.11 93.18 -13.96
N PRO A 6 -58.52 93.07 -12.68
CA PRO A 6 -57.66 92.67 -11.57
C PRO A 6 -57.45 91.14 -11.51
N ARG A 7 -56.21 90.72 -11.21
CA ARG A 7 -55.80 89.32 -11.00
C ARG A 7 -56.25 88.79 -9.63
N HIS A 8 -56.87 87.60 -9.63
CA HIS A 8 -57.17 86.83 -8.42
C HIS A 8 -55.89 86.25 -7.77
N PRO A 9 -55.77 86.24 -6.43
CA PRO A 9 -54.72 85.51 -5.72
C PRO A 9 -55.00 84.00 -5.76
N VAL A 10 -54.12 83.25 -6.41
CA VAL A 10 -54.19 81.78 -6.53
C VAL A 10 -53.98 81.11 -5.17
N ALA A 11 -54.90 80.21 -4.81
CA ALA A 11 -54.90 79.44 -3.58
C ALA A 11 -53.72 78.43 -3.52
N ARG A 12 -52.63 78.80 -2.83
CA ARG A 12 -51.43 77.97 -2.60
C ARG A 12 -51.50 77.03 -1.39
N ARG A 13 -52.68 76.82 -0.78
CA ARG A 13 -52.81 76.03 0.47
C ARG A 13 -52.95 74.52 0.23
N GLY A 14 -53.52 74.09 -0.91
CA GLY A 14 -53.70 72.67 -1.23
C GLY A 14 -52.41 71.95 -1.63
N SER A 15 -51.56 72.59 -2.43
CA SER A 15 -50.26 72.03 -2.83
C SER A 15 -49.28 71.92 -1.67
N ALA A 16 -49.33 72.86 -0.72
CA ALA A 16 -48.53 72.83 0.49
C ALA A 16 -48.93 71.63 1.39
N LEU A 17 -50.23 71.37 1.54
CA LEU A 17 -50.70 70.23 2.33
C LEU A 17 -50.30 68.89 1.71
N LEU A 18 -50.39 68.76 0.39
CA LEU A 18 -49.99 67.56 -0.36
C LEU A 18 -48.48 67.30 -0.29
N MET A 19 -47.67 68.36 -0.36
CA MET A 19 -46.22 68.26 -0.15
C MET A 19 -45.89 67.80 1.28
N VAL A 20 -46.63 68.28 2.28
CA VAL A 20 -46.43 67.87 3.70
C VAL A 20 -46.83 66.42 3.92
N THR A 21 -47.94 65.94 3.34
CA THR A 21 -48.35 64.54 3.49
C THR A 21 -47.41 63.59 2.74
N ILE A 22 -46.92 63.96 1.56
CA ILE A 22 -45.88 63.19 0.85
C ILE A 22 -44.59 63.18 1.66
N ALA A 23 -44.14 64.31 2.20
CA ALA A 23 -42.95 64.39 3.03
C ALA A 23 -43.07 63.54 4.31
N MET A 24 -44.22 63.56 4.98
CA MET A 24 -44.49 62.69 6.13
C MET A 24 -44.52 61.20 5.74
N ALA A 25 -45.16 60.84 4.63
CA ALA A 25 -45.20 59.46 4.15
C ALA A 25 -43.78 58.96 3.79
N SER A 26 -42.99 59.76 3.07
CA SER A 26 -41.59 59.46 2.77
C SER A 26 -40.75 59.35 4.04
N SER A 27 -40.96 60.21 5.04
CA SER A 27 -40.26 60.13 6.32
C SER A 27 -40.59 58.86 7.09
N ILE A 28 -41.84 58.40 7.07
CA ILE A 28 -42.25 57.14 7.73
C ILE A 28 -41.64 55.93 7.02
N VAL A 29 -41.65 55.91 5.68
CA VAL A 29 -41.04 54.82 4.89
C VAL A 29 -39.53 54.79 5.08
N LEU A 30 -38.84 55.94 5.07
CA LEU A 30 -37.40 56.02 5.31
C LEU A 30 -37.04 55.63 6.75
N ALA A 31 -37.84 56.03 7.74
CA ALA A 31 -37.64 55.61 9.13
C ALA A 31 -37.86 54.10 9.30
N GLY A 32 -38.91 53.54 8.67
CA GLY A 32 -39.18 52.10 8.67
C GLY A 32 -38.07 51.30 7.98
N ALA A 33 -37.61 51.74 6.81
CA ALA A 33 -36.49 51.14 6.09
C ALA A 33 -35.17 51.23 6.87
N TYR A 34 -34.92 52.35 7.57
CA TYR A 34 -33.75 52.51 8.42
C TYR A 34 -33.78 51.58 9.64
N VAL A 35 -34.93 51.44 10.30
CA VAL A 35 -35.10 50.51 11.43
C VAL A 35 -34.94 49.06 10.98
N ALA A 36 -35.58 48.68 9.85
CA ALA A 36 -35.43 47.36 9.26
C ALA A 36 -33.98 47.06 8.85
N SER A 37 -33.31 48.00 8.19
CA SER A 37 -31.89 47.87 7.82
C SER A 37 -30.98 47.73 9.04
N ARG A 38 -31.29 48.42 10.15
CA ARG A 38 -30.53 48.29 11.39
C ARG A 38 -30.78 46.96 12.09
N SER A 39 -32.01 46.45 12.10
CA SER A 39 -32.30 45.11 12.65
C SER A 39 -31.64 44.01 11.82
N ASP A 40 -31.69 44.10 10.49
CA ASP A 40 -31.04 43.15 9.60
C ASP A 40 -29.51 43.20 9.75
N GLY A 41 -28.95 44.40 9.93
CA GLY A 41 -27.53 44.59 10.23
C GLY A 41 -27.09 43.93 11.54
N THR A 42 -27.94 43.93 12.58
CA THR A 42 -27.63 43.24 13.84
C THR A 42 -27.66 41.71 13.71
N VAL A 43 -28.61 41.15 12.96
CA VAL A 43 -28.67 39.70 12.69
C VAL A 43 -27.52 39.26 11.79
N ALA A 44 -27.21 40.03 10.74
CA ALA A 44 -26.07 39.77 9.88
C ALA A 44 -24.74 39.85 10.63
N GLY A 45 -24.58 40.84 11.52
CA GLY A 45 -23.42 40.97 12.40
C GLY A 45 -23.28 39.81 13.37
N ALA A 46 -24.38 39.36 13.99
CA ALA A 46 -24.40 38.19 14.87
C ALA A 46 -24.01 36.92 14.09
N ASN A 47 -24.62 36.67 12.92
CA ASN A 47 -24.27 35.50 12.10
C ASN A 47 -22.82 35.51 11.63
N LEU A 48 -22.27 36.68 11.30
CA LEU A 48 -20.86 36.82 10.91
C LEU A 48 -19.94 36.54 12.11
N ALA A 49 -20.28 37.04 13.30
CA ALA A 49 -19.55 36.76 14.53
C ALA A 49 -19.60 35.27 14.89
N SER A 50 -20.79 34.64 14.89
CA SER A 50 -20.96 33.22 15.21
C SER A 50 -20.31 32.31 14.15
N SER A 51 -20.34 32.71 12.87
CA SER A 51 -19.59 32.03 11.82
C SER A 51 -18.07 32.16 11.99
N SER A 52 -17.57 33.33 12.40
CA SER A 52 -16.15 33.52 12.68
C SER A 52 -15.71 32.74 13.91
N ASP A 53 -16.55 32.68 14.95
CA ASP A 53 -16.30 31.89 16.15
C ASP A 53 -16.28 30.39 15.83
N ALA A 54 -17.26 29.89 15.07
CA ALA A 54 -17.26 28.51 14.60
C ALA A 54 -16.00 28.17 13.78
N ARG A 55 -15.54 29.07 12.91
CA ARG A 55 -14.28 28.90 12.16
C ARG A 55 -13.05 28.84 13.07
N ASN A 56 -12.91 29.80 13.99
CA ASN A 56 -11.78 29.84 14.93
C ASN A 56 -11.74 28.58 15.81
N ARG A 57 -12.90 28.05 16.19
CA ARG A 57 -13.02 26.77 16.91
C ARG A 57 -12.55 25.59 16.09
N VAL A 58 -12.93 25.52 14.81
CA VAL A 58 -12.45 24.48 13.88
C VAL A 58 -10.93 24.56 13.71
N GLU A 59 -10.37 25.75 13.48
CA GLU A 59 -8.92 25.93 13.35
C GLU A 59 -8.17 25.56 14.64
N SER A 60 -8.71 25.93 15.81
CA SER A 60 -8.14 25.56 17.11
C SER A 60 -8.22 24.05 17.35
N ALA A 61 -9.36 23.44 17.01
CA ALA A 61 -9.57 22.00 17.15
C ALA A 61 -8.62 21.22 16.24
N LEU A 62 -8.41 21.68 15.00
CA LEU A 62 -7.45 21.09 14.07
C LEU A 62 -6.02 21.10 14.63
N ALA A 63 -5.60 22.23 15.20
CA ALA A 63 -4.28 22.34 15.84
C ALA A 63 -4.15 21.42 17.07
N ILE A 64 -5.21 21.31 17.90
CA ILE A 64 -5.25 20.38 19.03
C ILE A 64 -5.19 18.93 18.54
N THR A 65 -5.91 18.59 17.47
CA THR A 65 -5.90 17.26 16.86
C THR A 65 -4.50 16.91 16.37
N ALA A 66 -3.82 17.81 15.66
CA ALA A 66 -2.43 17.60 15.24
C ALA A 66 -1.49 17.35 16.44
N ASP A 67 -1.69 18.07 17.55
CA ASP A 67 -0.92 17.90 18.78
C ASP A 67 -1.19 16.56 19.47
N ILE A 68 -2.45 16.14 19.56
CA ILE A 68 -2.86 14.84 20.11
C ILE A 68 -2.25 13.72 19.27
N LEU A 69 -2.37 13.80 17.95
CA LEU A 69 -1.88 12.79 17.02
C LEU A 69 -0.36 12.63 17.08
N SER A 70 0.38 13.72 17.28
CA SER A 70 1.84 13.71 17.34
C SER A 70 2.41 13.36 18.72
N LYS A 71 1.71 13.65 19.82
CA LYS A 71 2.24 13.47 21.19
C LYS A 71 1.61 12.34 22.00
N ASP A 72 0.34 12.00 21.79
CA ASP A 72 -0.35 11.00 22.59
C ASP A 72 -0.42 9.65 21.86
N GLU A 73 0.56 8.77 22.06
CA GLU A 73 0.59 7.44 21.44
C GLU A 73 -0.71 6.63 21.61
N ASP A 74 -1.53 6.92 22.63
CA ASP A 74 -2.76 6.18 22.93
C ASP A 74 -3.99 6.68 22.12
N TRP A 75 -3.88 7.72 21.27
CA TRP A 75 -5.01 8.24 20.49
C TRP A 75 -5.69 7.18 19.60
N ARG A 76 -4.93 6.18 19.15
CA ARG A 76 -5.41 5.04 18.32
C ARG A 76 -6.42 4.14 19.00
N VAL A 77 -6.42 4.09 20.33
CA VAL A 77 -7.28 3.21 21.13
C VAL A 77 -8.16 3.97 22.11
N ARG A 78 -7.83 5.23 22.41
CA ARG A 78 -8.58 6.09 23.32
C ARG A 78 -9.56 6.97 22.55
N HIS A 79 -10.46 6.32 21.82
CA HIS A 79 -11.58 6.96 21.14
C HIS A 79 -12.84 6.09 21.30
N VAL A 80 -13.99 6.69 21.00
CA VAL A 80 -15.25 5.95 20.88
C VAL A 80 -15.69 6.06 19.42
N ASN A 81 -15.54 4.97 18.66
CA ASN A 81 -15.85 4.93 17.22
C ASN A 81 -15.17 6.07 16.42
N GLY A 82 -13.88 6.33 16.70
CA GLY A 82 -13.08 7.36 16.04
C GLY A 82 -13.24 8.75 16.65
N MET A 83 -14.17 8.96 17.57
CA MET A 83 -14.37 10.25 18.22
C MET A 83 -13.32 10.50 19.30
N ILE A 84 -12.46 11.49 19.09
CA ILE A 84 -11.37 11.86 20.04
C ILE A 84 -11.74 13.08 20.89
N ILE A 85 -12.58 13.96 20.36
CA ILE A 85 -13.09 15.15 21.06
C ILE A 85 -14.59 15.18 20.81
N ASP A 86 -15.37 15.19 21.88
CA ASP A 86 -16.81 15.43 21.85
C ASP A 86 -17.19 16.38 22.97
N GLN A 87 -17.07 17.67 22.69
CA GLN A 87 -17.44 18.71 23.63
C GLN A 87 -18.62 19.47 23.07
N GLN A 88 -19.81 19.12 23.52
CA GLN A 88 -21.05 19.76 23.08
C GLN A 88 -21.75 20.48 24.24
N SER A 89 -22.17 21.71 23.97
CA SER A 89 -23.13 22.49 24.77
C SER A 89 -24.27 22.94 23.86
N GLN A 90 -25.38 23.42 24.45
CA GLN A 90 -26.57 23.83 23.68
C GLN A 90 -26.29 24.92 22.63
N ALA A 91 -25.30 25.78 22.86
CA ALA A 91 -24.98 26.90 21.96
C ALA A 91 -23.63 26.76 21.25
N HIS A 92 -22.68 26.02 21.81
CA HIS A 92 -21.35 25.87 21.23
C HIS A 92 -20.88 24.42 21.30
N GLY A 93 -20.10 23.98 20.32
CA GLY A 93 -19.52 22.65 20.37
C GLY A 93 -18.34 22.48 19.45
N ILE A 94 -17.53 21.49 19.76
CA ILE A 94 -16.45 20.98 18.91
C ILE A 94 -16.54 19.46 18.97
N SER A 95 -16.64 18.83 17.81
CA SER A 95 -16.46 17.39 17.69
C SER A 95 -15.38 17.08 16.66
N VAL A 96 -14.48 16.17 17.00
CA VAL A 96 -13.47 15.65 16.08
C VAL A 96 -13.61 14.15 15.96
N ARG A 97 -13.85 13.70 14.73
CA ARG A 97 -13.94 12.31 14.35
C ARG A 97 -12.75 11.95 13.47
N LEU A 98 -12.02 10.93 13.88
CA LEU A 98 -10.97 10.31 13.09
C LEU A 98 -11.55 9.11 12.34
N THR A 99 -11.18 8.97 11.09
CA THR A 99 -11.46 7.81 10.25
C THR A 99 -10.14 7.31 9.70
N ASP A 100 -9.88 6.01 9.87
CA ASP A 100 -8.76 5.33 9.25
C ASP A 100 -8.97 5.32 7.73
N LEU A 101 -8.02 5.89 6.99
CA LEU A 101 -8.11 5.98 5.54
C LEU A 101 -7.97 4.62 4.85
N ALA A 102 -7.29 3.65 5.47
CA ALA A 102 -7.08 2.32 4.90
C ALA A 102 -8.34 1.44 5.03
N THR A 103 -9.03 1.52 6.16
CA THR A 103 -10.19 0.65 6.45
C THR A 103 -11.54 1.33 6.27
N GLY A 104 -11.56 2.67 6.18
CA GLY A 104 -12.79 3.48 6.28
C GLY A 104 -13.45 3.44 7.66
N GLY A 105 -12.85 2.75 8.63
CA GLY A 105 -13.36 2.54 9.98
C GLY A 105 -12.82 3.52 11.02
N ALA A 106 -13.09 3.24 12.28
CA ALA A 106 -12.43 3.94 13.38
C ALA A 106 -10.95 3.52 13.46
N PRO A 107 -10.03 4.41 13.87
CA PRO A 107 -8.63 4.05 14.02
C PRO A 107 -8.41 2.86 14.95
N ASN A 108 -7.38 2.07 14.69
CA ASN A 108 -6.93 0.96 15.51
C ASN A 108 -5.41 1.10 15.77
N THR A 109 -4.81 0.10 16.41
CA THR A 109 -3.38 0.12 16.77
C THR A 109 -2.42 0.13 15.56
N GLN A 110 -2.90 -0.23 14.38
CA GLN A 110 -2.15 -0.26 13.13
C GLN A 110 -2.43 0.95 12.24
N THR A 111 -3.39 1.81 12.58
CA THR A 111 -3.72 2.97 11.76
C THR A 111 -2.56 3.95 11.70
N VAL A 112 -2.15 4.30 10.48
CA VAL A 112 -1.10 5.28 10.19
C VAL A 112 -1.68 6.54 9.57
N ASP A 113 -2.63 6.38 8.65
CA ASP A 113 -3.32 7.49 8.00
C ASP A 113 -4.71 7.70 8.56
N VAL A 114 -4.99 8.93 8.98
CA VAL A 114 -6.31 9.32 9.45
C VAL A 114 -6.82 10.54 8.75
N ARG A 115 -8.10 10.51 8.38
CA ARG A 115 -8.87 11.71 8.10
C ARG A 115 -9.51 12.19 9.39
N ALA A 116 -9.23 13.42 9.76
CA ALA A 116 -9.93 14.13 10.82
C ALA A 116 -11.03 15.00 10.21
N GLU A 117 -12.27 14.69 10.55
CA GLU A 117 -13.41 15.56 10.32
C GLU A 117 -13.66 16.37 11.59
N VAL A 118 -13.53 17.69 11.48
CA VAL A 118 -13.66 18.64 12.59
C VAL A 118 -14.91 19.47 12.39
N ILE A 119 -15.85 19.36 13.32
CA ILE A 119 -17.11 20.10 13.31
C ILE A 119 -17.10 21.10 14.46
N GLY A 120 -17.15 22.40 14.12
CA GLY A 120 -17.32 23.48 15.08
C GLY A 120 -18.73 24.07 14.99
N ARG A 121 -19.37 24.22 16.15
CA ARG A 121 -20.71 24.82 16.29
C ARG A 121 -20.66 26.08 17.12
N SER A 122 -21.33 27.13 16.66
CA SER A 122 -21.58 28.35 17.43
C SER A 122 -22.95 28.96 17.09
N GLU A 123 -23.82 29.05 18.09
CA GLU A 123 -25.17 29.63 18.04
C GLU A 123 -26.01 29.16 16.85
N GLY A 124 -25.98 27.85 16.57
CA GLY A 124 -26.74 27.23 15.47
C GLY A 124 -26.05 27.25 14.10
N ILE A 125 -24.87 27.87 13.98
CA ILE A 125 -24.02 27.78 12.79
C ILE A 125 -23.04 26.62 12.96
N GLU A 126 -22.98 25.75 11.96
CA GLU A 126 -22.04 24.63 11.88
C GLU A 126 -20.98 24.89 10.80
N ARG A 127 -19.72 24.60 11.12
CA ARG A 127 -18.59 24.62 10.20
C ARG A 127 -17.88 23.29 10.26
N ILE A 128 -17.57 22.75 9.10
CA ILE A 128 -16.88 21.47 8.93
C ILE A 128 -15.54 21.78 8.25
N ALA A 129 -14.46 21.21 8.77
CA ALA A 129 -13.19 21.11 8.06
C ALA A 129 -12.71 19.66 8.07
N ASP A 130 -12.05 19.29 6.98
CA ASP A 130 -11.40 18.00 6.81
C ASP A 130 -9.90 18.20 6.70
N ALA A 131 -9.14 17.30 7.34
CA ALA A 131 -7.69 17.23 7.19
C ALA A 131 -7.23 15.78 7.26
N THR A 132 -6.16 15.47 6.54
CA THR A 132 -5.50 14.16 6.56
C THR A 132 -4.19 14.25 7.30
N PHE A 133 -3.92 13.28 8.17
CA PHE A 133 -2.71 13.19 8.96
C PHE A 133 -2.04 11.83 8.74
N PHE A 134 -0.74 11.86 8.48
CA PHE A 134 0.13 10.70 8.59
C PHE A 134 0.76 10.71 9.99
N VAL A 135 0.52 9.64 10.75
CA VAL A 135 1.09 9.45 12.07
C VAL A 135 1.81 8.11 12.08
N PRO A 136 3.15 8.09 12.06
CA PRO A 136 3.89 6.84 12.01
C PRO A 136 3.57 5.97 13.24
N LEU A 137 3.74 4.66 13.09
CA LEU A 137 3.66 3.76 14.24
C LEU A 137 4.77 4.10 15.25
N PRO A 138 4.55 3.94 16.56
CA PRO A 138 5.62 4.14 17.54
C PRO A 138 6.85 3.31 17.18
N ALA A 139 8.06 3.83 17.38
CA ALA A 139 9.31 3.14 17.00
C ALA A 139 9.42 1.68 17.51
N GLN A 140 8.74 1.35 18.61
CA GLN A 140 8.72 -0.01 19.17
C GLN A 140 7.87 -1.00 18.37
N ASN A 141 7.01 -0.50 17.48
CA ASN A 141 6.17 -1.26 16.56
C ASN A 141 6.60 -1.10 15.10
N MET A 142 7.51 -0.14 14.80
CA MET A 142 8.11 -0.02 13.47
C MET A 142 8.94 -1.26 13.15
N SER A 143 8.57 -1.93 12.07
CA SER A 143 9.40 -2.92 11.42
C SER A 143 10.49 -2.24 10.57
N MET A 144 11.61 -2.92 10.37
CA MET A 144 12.57 -2.55 9.34
C MET A 144 12.06 -3.13 8.02
N ASP A 145 11.75 -2.26 7.07
CA ASP A 145 11.26 -2.67 5.75
C ASP A 145 12.42 -2.83 4.78
N LEU A 146 12.55 -4.02 4.19
CA LEU A 146 13.59 -4.35 3.20
C LEU A 146 13.04 -4.45 1.77
N ASP A 147 11.72 -4.36 1.60
CA ASP A 147 11.09 -4.59 0.30
C ASP A 147 11.10 -3.35 -0.62
N LEU A 148 11.62 -2.21 -0.12
CA LEU A 148 11.70 -0.93 -0.83
C LEU A 148 10.31 -0.33 -1.08
N GLY A 149 9.39 -0.44 -0.12
CA GLY A 149 8.02 0.10 -0.13
C GLY A 149 7.94 1.56 -0.53
N GLU A 150 8.96 2.32 -0.12
CA GLU A 150 9.07 3.76 -0.30
C GLU A 150 9.38 4.20 -1.74
N PHE A 151 9.77 3.28 -2.62
CA PHE A 151 10.15 3.56 -4.01
C PHE A 151 9.04 3.19 -4.99
N ALA A 152 8.70 4.12 -5.88
CA ALA A 152 7.86 3.82 -7.04
C ALA A 152 8.65 3.02 -8.08
N LEU A 153 9.90 3.44 -8.30
CA LEU A 153 10.83 2.84 -9.23
C LEU A 153 12.16 2.61 -8.53
N PHE A 154 12.59 1.35 -8.48
CA PHE A 154 13.93 1.01 -8.04
C PHE A 154 14.61 0.09 -9.04
N ALA A 155 15.80 0.45 -9.51
CA ALA A 155 16.55 -0.40 -10.43
C ALA A 155 17.94 -0.78 -9.91
N GLY A 156 18.34 -2.03 -10.16
CA GLY A 156 19.71 -2.48 -9.93
C GLY A 156 20.73 -1.71 -10.77
N ALA A 157 20.40 -1.41 -12.03
CA ALA A 157 21.31 -0.79 -12.99
C ALA A 157 20.81 0.54 -13.57
N ASP A 158 19.72 0.55 -14.36
CA ASP A 158 19.26 1.76 -15.05
C ASP A 158 17.73 1.88 -15.17
N ILE A 159 17.25 3.12 -15.15
CA ILE A 159 15.86 3.55 -15.34
C ILE A 159 15.81 4.51 -16.53
N GLN A 160 14.99 4.20 -17.51
CA GLN A 160 14.80 5.02 -18.70
C GLN A 160 13.32 5.36 -18.87
N ILE A 161 12.98 6.64 -18.78
CA ILE A 161 11.63 7.16 -18.94
C ILE A 161 11.61 7.99 -20.22
N ASN A 162 11.02 7.44 -21.28
CA ASN A 162 11.10 8.00 -22.62
C ASN A 162 9.73 8.40 -23.18
N SER A 163 9.75 9.11 -24.30
CA SER A 163 8.55 9.46 -25.06
C SER A 163 7.56 10.24 -24.20
N GLU A 164 6.28 9.87 -24.14
CA GLU A 164 5.22 10.50 -23.35
C GLU A 164 4.92 9.69 -22.07
N ALA A 165 5.87 8.87 -21.60
CA ALA A 165 5.66 8.05 -20.42
C ALA A 165 5.56 8.92 -19.15
N VAL A 166 4.72 8.50 -18.22
CA VAL A 166 4.41 9.24 -16.99
C VAL A 166 4.65 8.38 -15.76
N VAL A 167 5.31 8.97 -14.76
CA VAL A 167 5.34 8.46 -13.39
C VAL A 167 4.67 9.49 -12.50
N ALA A 168 3.61 9.13 -11.80
CA ALA A 168 2.79 10.04 -11.01
C ALA A 168 2.25 9.37 -9.75
N PRO A 169 1.85 10.11 -8.70
CA PRO A 169 1.14 9.50 -7.60
C PRO A 169 -0.27 9.09 -8.04
N TRP A 170 -0.73 7.94 -7.60
CA TRP A 170 -2.05 7.42 -7.89
C TRP A 170 -3.11 8.24 -7.15
N GLN A 171 -3.84 9.08 -7.88
CA GLN A 171 -4.77 10.06 -7.29
C GLN A 171 -5.94 9.41 -6.54
N ALA A 172 -6.28 8.16 -6.85
CA ALA A 172 -7.32 7.44 -6.11
C ALA A 172 -6.83 7.01 -4.71
N SER A 173 -5.52 6.87 -4.50
CA SER A 173 -4.98 6.53 -3.18
C SER A 173 -5.32 7.60 -2.15
N PRO A 174 -5.88 7.23 -0.98
CA PRO A 174 -6.06 8.15 0.13
C PRO A 174 -4.75 8.83 0.56
N ALA A 175 -3.62 8.11 0.42
CA ALA A 175 -2.29 8.59 0.76
C ALA A 175 -1.72 9.59 -0.26
N ALA A 176 -2.32 9.77 -1.44
CA ALA A 176 -1.90 10.76 -2.43
C ALA A 176 -1.93 12.20 -1.89
N HIS A 177 -2.81 12.48 -0.93
CA HIS A 177 -2.97 13.79 -0.31
C HIS A 177 -1.85 14.15 0.67
N ARG A 178 -0.97 13.20 1.04
CA ARG A 178 0.18 13.46 1.92
C ARG A 178 1.18 14.43 1.29
N GLY A 179 1.20 14.54 -0.03
CA GLY A 179 2.21 15.31 -0.76
C GLY A 179 3.60 14.70 -0.66
N ASP A 180 3.68 13.40 -0.36
CA ASP A 180 4.94 12.68 -0.33
C ASP A 180 5.51 12.58 -1.76
N PRO A 181 6.79 12.89 -1.96
CA PRO A 181 7.39 12.83 -3.27
C PRO A 181 7.51 11.39 -3.77
N ILE A 182 7.38 11.20 -5.07
CA ILE A 182 7.67 9.92 -5.71
C ILE A 182 9.17 9.67 -5.61
N ARG A 183 9.56 8.56 -5.00
CA ARG A 183 10.97 8.19 -4.88
C ARG A 183 11.37 7.29 -6.03
N ILE A 184 12.45 7.67 -6.70
CA ILE A 184 13.08 6.91 -7.79
C ILE A 184 14.54 6.68 -7.39
N GLY A 185 15.03 5.45 -7.49
CA GLY A 185 16.38 5.11 -7.04
C GLY A 185 17.06 4.07 -7.91
N THR A 186 18.39 4.05 -7.85
CA THR A 186 19.19 2.94 -8.41
C THR A 186 20.25 2.48 -7.42
N MET A 187 20.56 1.19 -7.45
CA MET A 187 21.58 0.59 -6.57
C MET A 187 22.99 1.14 -6.85
N LEU A 188 23.31 1.37 -8.13
CA LEU A 188 24.64 1.86 -8.55
C LEU A 188 24.91 3.32 -8.17
N GLY A 189 23.89 4.13 -7.86
CA GLY A 189 24.05 5.53 -7.44
C GLY A 189 24.76 6.44 -8.46
N HIS A 190 24.88 6.00 -9.71
CA HIS A 190 25.55 6.76 -10.78
C HIS A 190 24.59 7.74 -11.46
N ASN A 191 25.06 8.96 -11.74
CA ASN A 191 24.24 10.02 -12.33
C ASN A 191 23.56 9.64 -13.63
N THR A 192 24.17 8.79 -14.45
CA THR A 192 23.64 8.41 -15.76
C THR A 192 22.67 7.23 -15.72
N ALA A 193 22.42 6.66 -14.53
CA ALA A 193 21.56 5.49 -14.39
C ALA A 193 20.09 5.82 -14.58
N ILE A 194 19.66 7.04 -14.27
CA ILE A 194 18.29 7.51 -14.47
C ILE A 194 18.28 8.52 -15.61
N SER A 195 17.50 8.23 -16.64
CA SER A 195 17.33 9.11 -17.80
C SER A 195 15.85 9.40 -18.04
N ILE A 196 15.51 10.68 -18.16
CA ILE A 196 14.15 11.15 -18.41
C ILE A 196 14.20 12.00 -19.69
N SER A 197 13.53 11.52 -20.75
CA SER A 197 13.47 12.26 -22.01
C SER A 197 12.59 13.51 -21.89
N GLY A 198 12.82 14.53 -22.72
CA GLY A 198 12.13 15.83 -22.59
C GLY A 198 10.61 15.83 -22.76
N ASN A 199 10.01 14.75 -23.29
CA ASN A 199 8.56 14.61 -23.42
C ASN A 199 7.94 13.73 -22.31
N ALA A 200 8.79 13.06 -21.51
CA ALA A 200 8.35 12.21 -20.43
C ALA A 200 8.19 13.04 -19.16
N ALA A 201 7.34 12.58 -18.25
CA ALA A 201 7.05 13.30 -17.01
C ALA A 201 7.22 12.40 -15.80
N VAL A 202 7.87 12.94 -14.77
CA VAL A 202 7.79 12.42 -13.41
C VAL A 202 7.22 13.54 -12.55
N VAL A 203 6.02 13.33 -12.03
CA VAL A 203 5.28 14.32 -11.22
C VAL A 203 5.71 14.17 -9.77
N ASP A 204 6.13 15.26 -9.14
CA ASP A 204 6.56 15.29 -7.73
C ASP A 204 7.68 14.28 -7.38
N GLY A 205 8.57 14.01 -8.34
CA GLY A 205 9.66 13.04 -8.19
C GLY A 205 10.89 13.57 -7.45
N ILE A 206 11.55 12.69 -6.69
CA ILE A 206 12.88 12.85 -6.13
C ILE A 206 13.73 11.65 -6.52
N GLU A 207 14.92 11.93 -7.04
CA GLU A 207 15.96 10.93 -7.28
C GLU A 207 16.74 10.66 -5.99
N PHE A 208 16.83 9.41 -5.57
CA PHE A 208 17.68 8.99 -4.46
C PHE A 208 18.97 8.35 -4.99
N SER A 209 20.10 8.84 -4.46
CA SER A 209 21.42 8.37 -4.82
C SER A 209 22.25 8.03 -3.59
N SER A 210 22.96 6.92 -3.64
CA SER A 210 23.95 6.53 -2.63
C SER A 210 25.24 7.36 -2.69
N ASN A 211 25.37 8.27 -3.67
CA ASN A 211 26.51 9.16 -3.79
C ASN A 211 26.07 10.63 -3.64
N PRO A 212 26.12 11.23 -2.44
CA PRO A 212 25.58 12.57 -2.16
C PRO A 212 26.30 13.73 -2.88
N GLY A 213 27.41 13.47 -3.58
CA GLY A 213 28.13 14.44 -4.43
C GLY A 213 27.68 14.46 -5.90
N SER A 214 26.73 13.61 -6.26
CA SER A 214 26.21 13.50 -7.62
C SER A 214 25.30 14.69 -7.99
N ILE A 215 25.68 15.43 -9.04
CA ILE A 215 24.74 16.32 -9.72
C ILE A 215 23.88 15.43 -10.61
N GLY A 216 22.60 15.25 -10.24
CA GLY A 216 21.66 14.39 -10.97
C GLY A 216 21.67 14.71 -12.47
N SER A 217 21.66 13.67 -13.31
CA SER A 217 21.51 13.87 -14.77
C SER A 217 20.05 14.02 -15.19
N SER A 218 19.13 13.67 -14.29
CA SER A 218 17.70 13.86 -14.45
C SER A 218 17.29 15.28 -14.05
N SER A 219 16.16 15.77 -14.56
CA SER A 219 15.57 17.04 -14.14
C SER A 219 15.00 17.03 -12.70
N LEU A 220 15.23 15.96 -11.95
CA LEU A 220 14.67 15.75 -10.62
C LEU A 220 15.60 16.29 -9.53
N PRO A 221 15.04 16.79 -8.42
CA PRO A 221 15.81 17.02 -7.20
C PRO A 221 16.44 15.70 -6.73
N VAL A 222 17.71 15.77 -6.34
CA VAL A 222 18.46 14.62 -5.82
C VAL A 222 18.50 14.67 -4.30
N SER A 223 18.20 13.54 -3.65
CA SER A 223 18.37 13.30 -2.23
C SER A 223 19.42 12.22 -1.99
N GLY A 224 20.27 12.42 -1.00
CA GLY A 224 21.26 11.43 -0.60
C GLY A 224 20.62 10.31 0.23
N LEU A 225 21.01 9.07 -0.04
CA LEU A 225 20.75 7.95 0.87
C LEU A 225 21.78 7.97 2.01
N PRO A 226 21.40 7.64 3.26
CA PRO A 226 22.35 7.57 4.37
C PRO A 226 23.43 6.50 4.15
N ASP A 227 23.10 5.46 3.38
CA ASP A 227 23.95 4.30 3.11
C ASP A 227 23.59 3.64 1.76
N GLN A 228 24.38 2.65 1.35
CA GLN A 228 24.09 1.80 0.20
C GLN A 228 22.90 0.88 0.47
N ILE A 229 21.99 0.81 -0.50
CA ILE A 229 20.87 -0.12 -0.49
C ILE A 229 21.38 -1.49 -0.92
N SER A 230 21.10 -2.51 -0.10
CA SER A 230 21.21 -3.91 -0.51
C SER A 230 19.83 -4.37 -0.97
N VAL A 231 19.74 -4.99 -2.13
CA VAL A 231 18.49 -5.57 -2.63
C VAL A 231 18.61 -7.09 -2.50
N PRO A 232 17.88 -7.72 -1.57
CA PRO A 232 17.84 -9.16 -1.47
C PRO A 232 17.14 -9.77 -2.70
N ASP A 233 17.54 -10.98 -3.07
CA ASP A 233 16.81 -11.76 -4.05
C ASP A 233 15.41 -12.13 -3.48
N PRO A 234 14.41 -12.39 -4.33
CA PRO A 234 13.09 -12.72 -3.84
C PRO A 234 13.07 -14.00 -3.01
N ALA A 235 12.03 -14.13 -2.17
CA ALA A 235 11.78 -15.38 -1.47
C ALA A 235 11.58 -16.51 -2.49
N PRO A 236 12.22 -17.68 -2.31
CA PRO A 236 11.94 -18.83 -3.13
C PRO A 236 10.47 -19.26 -2.95
N PRO A 237 9.84 -19.83 -3.99
CA PRO A 237 8.48 -20.35 -3.87
C PRO A 237 8.40 -21.42 -2.78
N ARG A 238 7.24 -21.53 -2.12
CA ARG A 238 7.06 -22.51 -1.05
C ARG A 238 7.00 -23.91 -1.64
N THR A 239 7.95 -24.76 -1.26
CA THR A 239 7.89 -26.19 -1.58
C THR A 239 6.76 -26.86 -0.81
N ARG A 240 5.80 -27.46 -1.51
CA ARG A 240 4.70 -28.22 -0.89
C ARG A 240 4.90 -29.71 -1.14
N SER A 241 4.73 -30.52 -0.10
CA SER A 241 5.01 -31.97 -0.16
C SER A 241 3.83 -32.79 -0.72
N ASP A 242 2.68 -32.16 -0.92
CA ASP A 242 1.40 -32.75 -1.32
C ASP A 242 0.94 -32.32 -2.72
N GLU A 243 1.86 -31.89 -3.57
CA GLU A 243 1.60 -31.55 -4.97
C GLU A 243 1.09 -32.78 -5.76
N THR A 244 -0.04 -32.61 -6.43
CA THR A 244 -0.64 -33.62 -7.30
C THR A 244 -0.38 -33.26 -8.75
N PHE A 245 0.38 -34.11 -9.43
CA PHE A 245 0.65 -33.93 -10.85
C PHE A 245 -0.59 -34.23 -11.71
N VAL A 246 -0.95 -33.31 -12.61
CA VAL A 246 -2.04 -33.44 -13.56
C VAL A 246 -1.57 -33.12 -14.98
N ASN A 247 -2.11 -33.85 -15.96
CA ASN A 247 -1.81 -33.60 -17.37
C ASN A 247 -2.59 -32.40 -17.93
N GLU A 248 -3.79 -32.15 -17.39
CA GLU A 248 -4.67 -31.05 -17.81
C GLU A 248 -5.17 -30.37 -16.54
N VAL A 249 -5.01 -29.04 -16.48
CA VAL A 249 -5.47 -28.26 -15.33
C VAL A 249 -6.99 -28.15 -15.38
N PRO A 250 -7.72 -28.53 -14.31
CA PRO A 250 -9.16 -28.35 -14.25
C PRO A 250 -9.51 -26.86 -14.16
N GLN A 251 -10.67 -26.46 -14.71
CA GLN A 251 -11.18 -25.10 -14.59
C GLN A 251 -11.41 -24.66 -13.14
N GLN A 252 -11.64 -25.60 -12.22
CA GLN A 252 -11.71 -25.34 -10.79
C GLN A 252 -10.54 -26.04 -10.11
N ILE A 253 -9.57 -25.24 -9.67
CA ILE A 253 -8.30 -25.71 -9.12
C ILE A 253 -8.41 -25.71 -7.59
N TYR A 254 -8.35 -26.92 -7.03
CA TYR A 254 -8.38 -27.16 -5.59
C TYR A 254 -7.08 -27.81 -5.13
N GLY A 255 -6.49 -27.28 -4.06
CA GLY A 255 -5.27 -27.83 -3.47
C GLY A 255 -4.03 -27.51 -4.29
N ASN A 256 -3.01 -28.37 -4.16
CA ASN A 256 -1.69 -28.12 -4.74
C ASN A 256 -1.55 -28.96 -6.01
N ILE A 257 -1.61 -28.29 -7.17
CA ILE A 257 -1.54 -28.93 -8.47
C ILE A 257 -0.20 -28.62 -9.13
N GLN A 258 0.40 -29.64 -9.75
CA GLN A 258 1.58 -29.52 -10.58
C GLN A 258 1.26 -29.97 -12.00
N THR A 259 1.78 -29.28 -13.00
CA THR A 259 1.59 -29.62 -14.42
C THR A 259 2.80 -29.17 -15.25
N HIS A 260 2.90 -29.63 -16.50
CA HIS A 260 3.98 -29.18 -17.40
C HIS A 260 3.64 -27.79 -17.93
N ASP A 261 2.65 -27.70 -18.81
CA ASP A 261 2.25 -26.44 -19.45
C ASP A 261 0.78 -26.16 -19.17
N VAL A 262 0.41 -24.88 -19.18
CA VAL A 262 -0.99 -24.45 -19.05
C VAL A 262 -1.35 -23.54 -20.20
N GLU A 263 -2.26 -24.00 -21.04
CA GLU A 263 -2.90 -23.18 -22.07
C GLU A 263 -4.36 -22.93 -21.66
N MET A 264 -4.72 -21.67 -21.41
CA MET A 264 -6.11 -21.25 -21.21
C MET A 264 -6.66 -20.73 -22.54
N GLY A 265 -7.64 -21.45 -23.08
CA GLY A 265 -8.26 -21.19 -24.37
C GLY A 265 -9.18 -19.97 -24.39
N HIS A 266 -9.61 -19.60 -25.58
CA HIS A 266 -10.44 -18.41 -25.79
C HIS A 266 -11.74 -18.43 -24.97
N GLY A 267 -11.92 -17.41 -24.12
CA GLY A 267 -13.13 -17.25 -23.32
C GLY A 267 -13.26 -18.23 -22.13
N GLU A 268 -12.23 -19.01 -21.82
CA GLU A 268 -12.26 -19.96 -20.71
C GLU A 268 -12.15 -19.24 -19.36
N LEU A 269 -12.81 -19.81 -18.34
CA LEU A 269 -12.74 -19.33 -16.96
C LEU A 269 -12.08 -20.39 -16.10
N TYR A 270 -10.94 -20.05 -15.51
CA TYR A 270 -10.25 -20.83 -14.49
C TYR A 270 -10.41 -20.15 -13.14
N GLU A 271 -10.62 -20.91 -12.07
CA GLU A 271 -10.73 -20.43 -10.71
C GLU A 271 -9.78 -21.19 -9.79
N LEU A 272 -8.89 -20.45 -9.13
CA LEU A 272 -7.96 -20.97 -8.13
C LEU A 272 -8.53 -20.71 -6.73
N PHE A 273 -8.90 -21.77 -6.02
CA PHE A 273 -9.61 -21.66 -4.73
C PHE A 273 -8.66 -21.34 -3.55
N PRO A 274 -9.18 -20.82 -2.42
CA PRO A 274 -8.36 -20.39 -1.28
C PRO A 274 -7.38 -21.45 -0.78
N GLY A 275 -6.12 -21.07 -0.62
CA GLY A 275 -5.05 -21.95 -0.15
C GLY A 275 -4.46 -22.88 -1.21
N SER A 276 -5.02 -22.89 -2.43
CA SER A 276 -4.49 -23.70 -3.55
C SER A 276 -3.20 -23.10 -4.09
N SER A 277 -2.34 -23.95 -4.66
CA SER A 277 -1.17 -23.55 -5.42
C SER A 277 -1.14 -24.25 -6.77
N LEU A 278 -0.62 -23.54 -7.78
CA LEU A 278 -0.45 -24.07 -9.14
C LEU A 278 1.02 -23.98 -9.51
N VAL A 279 1.65 -25.12 -9.74
CA VAL A 279 3.04 -25.24 -10.20
C VAL A 279 3.05 -25.67 -11.67
N ILE A 280 3.69 -24.88 -12.51
CA ILE A 280 3.80 -25.04 -13.96
C ILE A 280 5.29 -25.18 -14.28
N GLU A 281 5.71 -26.38 -14.69
CA GLU A 281 7.11 -26.69 -15.00
C GLU A 281 7.61 -26.09 -16.34
N GLY A 282 6.69 -25.69 -17.20
CA GLY A 282 6.92 -25.06 -18.48
C GLY A 282 6.21 -23.71 -18.55
N ASP A 283 5.44 -23.52 -19.62
CA ASP A 283 4.91 -22.22 -20.00
C ASP A 283 3.44 -22.03 -19.58
N LEU A 284 3.06 -20.77 -19.31
CA LEU A 284 1.68 -20.36 -19.05
C LEU A 284 1.21 -19.41 -20.15
N ASP A 285 0.27 -19.88 -20.96
CA ASP A 285 -0.36 -19.12 -22.04
C ASP A 285 -1.84 -18.85 -21.72
N ILE A 286 -2.21 -17.58 -21.56
CA ILE A 286 -3.58 -17.14 -21.35
C ILE A 286 -4.06 -16.38 -22.59
N SER A 287 -4.96 -17.02 -23.35
CA SER A 287 -5.46 -16.52 -24.63
C SER A 287 -6.59 -15.50 -24.50
N ALA A 288 -6.89 -14.82 -25.61
CA ALA A 288 -7.90 -13.76 -25.67
C ALA A 288 -9.24 -14.15 -25.02
N GLY A 289 -9.77 -13.27 -24.18
CA GLY A 289 -11.04 -13.45 -23.48
C GLY A 289 -11.01 -14.46 -22.33
N ALA A 290 -9.92 -15.20 -22.13
CA ALA A 290 -9.79 -16.08 -20.96
C ALA A 290 -9.68 -15.26 -19.67
N THR A 291 -10.16 -15.85 -18.58
CA THR A 291 -10.11 -15.25 -17.25
C THR A 291 -9.58 -16.26 -16.24
N LEU A 292 -8.53 -15.91 -15.51
CA LEU A 292 -8.06 -16.62 -14.32
C LEU A 292 -8.52 -15.85 -13.08
N ARG A 293 -9.47 -16.41 -12.33
CA ARG A 293 -9.95 -15.84 -11.08
C ARG A 293 -9.23 -16.45 -9.90
N ILE A 294 -8.72 -15.60 -9.01
CA ILE A 294 -8.08 -16.01 -7.77
C ILE A 294 -9.06 -15.84 -6.61
N SER A 295 -9.16 -16.83 -5.75
CA SER A 295 -9.99 -16.79 -4.56
C SER A 295 -9.10 -17.01 -3.34
N GLY A 296 -9.10 -16.08 -2.38
CA GLY A 296 -8.22 -16.12 -1.20
C GLY A 296 -6.74 -15.89 -1.54
N SER A 297 -5.83 -16.30 -0.65
CA SER A 297 -4.39 -16.21 -0.88
C SER A 297 -3.90 -17.41 -1.67
N SER A 298 -3.31 -17.16 -2.85
CA SER A 298 -2.83 -18.19 -3.76
C SER A 298 -1.43 -17.90 -4.29
N GLU A 299 -0.74 -18.97 -4.67
CA GLU A 299 0.62 -18.94 -5.20
C GLU A 299 0.64 -19.69 -6.54
N ILE A 300 1.17 -19.05 -7.57
CA ILE A 300 1.40 -19.66 -8.89
C ILE A 300 2.90 -19.63 -9.15
N VAL A 301 3.48 -20.78 -9.46
CA VAL A 301 4.91 -20.93 -9.74
C VAL A 301 5.05 -21.39 -11.17
N ILE A 302 5.70 -20.59 -12.02
CA ILE A 302 5.95 -20.89 -13.43
C ILE A 302 7.46 -20.90 -13.63
N THR A 303 8.03 -22.02 -14.06
CA THR A 303 9.48 -22.08 -14.35
C THR A 303 9.83 -21.65 -15.76
N GLY A 304 8.89 -21.70 -16.71
CA GLY A 304 9.04 -21.19 -18.08
C GLY A 304 8.55 -19.76 -18.26
N ASP A 305 8.10 -19.48 -19.49
CA ASP A 305 7.62 -18.17 -19.93
C ASP A 305 6.13 -17.98 -19.64
N VAL A 306 5.70 -16.72 -19.52
CA VAL A 306 4.30 -16.36 -19.29
C VAL A 306 3.81 -15.40 -20.38
N SER A 307 2.72 -15.76 -21.06
CA SER A 307 2.06 -14.93 -22.08
C SER A 307 0.60 -14.69 -21.72
N ILE A 308 0.20 -13.43 -21.64
CA ILE A 308 -1.18 -13.02 -21.32
C ILE A 308 -1.65 -12.03 -22.38
N ASP A 309 -2.47 -12.48 -23.31
CA ASP A 309 -2.90 -11.69 -24.47
C ASP A 309 -4.41 -11.52 -24.51
N GLN A 310 -4.88 -10.27 -24.43
CA GLN A 310 -6.31 -9.92 -24.41
C GLN A 310 -7.12 -10.68 -23.35
N ALA A 311 -6.50 -10.98 -22.20
CA ALA A 311 -7.06 -11.81 -21.15
C ALA A 311 -7.14 -11.07 -19.81
N SER A 312 -7.73 -11.71 -18.80
CA SER A 312 -7.79 -11.15 -17.45
C SER A 312 -7.33 -12.13 -16.36
N ILE A 313 -6.62 -11.59 -15.37
CA ILE A 313 -6.42 -12.22 -14.07
C ILE A 313 -7.19 -11.38 -13.05
N GLU A 314 -8.24 -11.97 -12.50
CA GLU A 314 -9.14 -11.31 -11.54
C GLU A 314 -8.76 -11.69 -10.10
N VAL A 315 -8.34 -10.70 -9.30
CA VAL A 315 -7.98 -10.89 -7.88
C VAL A 315 -8.87 -9.99 -7.01
N PRO A 316 -9.95 -10.55 -6.43
CA PRO A 316 -10.83 -9.86 -5.49
C PRO A 316 -10.07 -9.11 -4.39
N VAL A 317 -10.72 -8.11 -3.80
CA VAL A 317 -10.11 -7.21 -2.78
C VAL A 317 -9.72 -7.94 -1.49
N ASP A 318 -10.33 -9.09 -1.21
CA ASP A 318 -10.05 -9.98 -0.09
C ASP A 318 -9.14 -11.17 -0.46
N ALA A 319 -8.66 -11.22 -1.71
CA ALA A 319 -7.76 -12.24 -2.22
C ALA A 319 -6.34 -11.67 -2.43
N ALA A 320 -5.36 -12.56 -2.54
CA ALA A 320 -3.98 -12.22 -2.83
C ALA A 320 -3.37 -13.23 -3.81
N LEU A 321 -2.54 -12.75 -4.72
CA LEU A 321 -1.84 -13.55 -5.71
C LEU A 321 -0.35 -13.23 -5.67
N THR A 322 0.46 -14.27 -5.44
CA THR A 322 1.90 -14.22 -5.72
C THR A 322 2.20 -15.13 -6.90
N MET A 323 2.73 -14.55 -7.98
CA MET A 323 3.14 -15.29 -9.17
C MET A 323 4.66 -15.26 -9.30
N HIS A 324 5.29 -16.42 -9.15
CA HIS A 324 6.73 -16.63 -9.32
C HIS A 324 7.00 -17.03 -10.78
N ILE A 325 7.87 -16.28 -11.48
CA ILE A 325 8.10 -16.44 -12.93
C ILE A 325 9.59 -16.68 -13.19
N GLY A 326 9.93 -17.81 -13.78
CA GLY A 326 11.29 -18.21 -14.14
C GLY A 326 11.80 -17.57 -15.44
N GLY A 327 10.92 -17.39 -16.43
CA GLY A 327 11.24 -16.91 -17.76
C GLY A 327 10.78 -15.49 -18.08
N ASP A 328 10.57 -15.24 -19.37
CA ASP A 328 10.04 -14.00 -19.91
C ASP A 328 8.55 -13.85 -19.56
N LEU A 329 8.09 -12.59 -19.46
CA LEU A 329 6.67 -12.27 -19.24
C LEU A 329 6.22 -11.32 -20.35
N GLU A 330 5.15 -11.64 -21.06
CA GLU A 330 4.52 -10.74 -22.01
C GLU A 330 3.03 -10.55 -21.68
N VAL A 331 2.65 -9.32 -21.33
CA VAL A 331 1.27 -8.94 -21.01
C VAL A 331 0.80 -7.87 -22.01
N ARG A 332 -0.13 -8.25 -22.89
CA ARG A 332 -0.61 -7.39 -23.99
C ARG A 332 -2.13 -7.25 -23.96
N ASP A 333 -2.61 -6.01 -23.92
CA ASP A 333 -4.04 -5.69 -23.93
C ASP A 333 -4.84 -6.44 -22.84
N SER A 334 -4.20 -6.70 -21.70
CA SER A 334 -4.70 -7.60 -20.64
C SER A 334 -4.89 -6.88 -19.31
N LEU A 335 -5.68 -7.49 -18.43
CA LEU A 335 -6.09 -6.90 -17.16
C LEU A 335 -5.65 -7.77 -15.98
N ILE A 336 -4.91 -7.21 -15.01
CA ILE A 336 -4.48 -7.91 -13.79
C ILE A 336 -4.88 -7.04 -12.59
N HIS A 337 -6.11 -7.21 -12.10
CA HIS A 337 -6.69 -6.38 -11.04
C HIS A 337 -7.96 -7.05 -10.45
N GLU A 338 -8.66 -6.36 -9.56
CA GLU A 338 -9.93 -6.82 -8.98
C GLU A 338 -11.08 -6.86 -9.99
N PRO A 339 -12.07 -7.76 -9.84
CA PRO A 339 -13.19 -7.86 -10.77
C PRO A 339 -13.89 -6.52 -11.01
N GLY A 340 -13.96 -6.09 -12.27
CA GLY A 340 -14.60 -4.83 -12.68
C GLY A 340 -13.84 -3.54 -12.30
N GLY A 341 -12.63 -3.67 -11.75
CA GLY A 341 -11.78 -2.54 -11.38
C GLY A 341 -11.33 -1.69 -12.57
N THR A 342 -11.14 -0.40 -12.32
CA THR A 342 -10.63 0.59 -13.27
C THR A 342 -9.41 1.31 -12.70
N SER A 343 -8.71 2.15 -13.49
CA SER A 343 -7.59 2.94 -12.97
C SER A 343 -7.96 3.89 -11.82
N ASP A 344 -9.25 4.21 -11.66
CA ASP A 344 -9.73 5.23 -10.73
C ASP A 344 -10.25 4.60 -9.43
N ASP A 345 -10.40 3.28 -9.38
CA ASP A 345 -10.91 2.56 -8.20
C ASP A 345 -9.77 2.27 -7.22
N TRP A 346 -9.79 2.91 -6.06
CA TRP A 346 -8.81 2.61 -5.03
C TRP A 346 -9.04 1.23 -4.42
N VAL A 347 -7.95 0.52 -4.16
CA VAL A 347 -7.95 -0.78 -3.49
C VAL A 347 -6.89 -0.76 -2.39
N ALA A 348 -7.31 -1.12 -1.18
CA ALA A 348 -6.39 -1.31 -0.07
C ALA A 348 -5.42 -2.47 -0.37
N ASN A 349 -4.18 -2.38 0.13
CA ASN A 349 -3.13 -3.38 -0.08
C ASN A 349 -2.93 -3.65 -1.58
N ILE A 350 -2.50 -2.63 -2.32
CA ILE A 350 -2.19 -2.77 -3.75
C ILE A 350 -1.14 -3.86 -4.00
N ASP A 351 -0.28 -4.14 -3.01
CA ASP A 351 0.75 -5.19 -3.01
C ASP A 351 0.21 -6.62 -2.87
N ARG A 352 -1.12 -6.82 -2.76
CA ARG A 352 -1.74 -8.16 -2.74
C ARG A 352 -1.54 -8.94 -4.04
N ILE A 353 -1.28 -8.25 -5.15
CA ILE A 353 -0.90 -8.88 -6.43
C ILE A 353 0.60 -8.65 -6.63
N ARG A 354 1.36 -9.73 -6.68
CA ARG A 354 2.81 -9.72 -6.82
C ARG A 354 3.27 -10.54 -8.00
N LEU A 355 4.12 -9.93 -8.82
CA LEU A 355 4.90 -10.63 -9.83
C LEU A 355 6.34 -10.69 -9.36
N VAL A 356 6.84 -11.90 -9.14
CA VAL A 356 8.15 -12.17 -8.53
C VAL A 356 9.02 -12.94 -9.50
N SER A 357 10.23 -12.44 -9.77
CA SER A 357 11.16 -13.12 -10.67
C SER A 357 11.90 -14.24 -9.95
N MET A 358 11.87 -15.45 -10.51
CA MET A 358 12.77 -16.54 -10.13
C MET A 358 14.04 -16.59 -10.97
N ALA A 359 14.12 -15.77 -12.04
CA ALA A 359 15.29 -15.72 -12.90
C ALA A 359 16.55 -15.40 -12.07
N THR A 360 17.61 -16.16 -12.28
CA THR A 360 18.92 -15.87 -11.68
C THR A 360 19.65 -14.83 -12.52
N ARG A 361 20.69 -14.21 -11.94
CA ARG A 361 21.48 -13.15 -12.62
C ARG A 361 22.20 -13.62 -13.90
N GLU A 362 22.23 -14.93 -14.17
CA GLU A 362 22.87 -15.51 -15.36
C GLU A 362 22.04 -15.32 -16.64
N SER A 363 20.71 -15.24 -16.51
CA SER A 363 19.78 -14.94 -17.60
C SER A 363 18.85 -13.81 -17.21
N ILE A 364 19.05 -12.62 -17.79
CA ILE A 364 18.18 -11.47 -17.53
C ILE A 364 16.89 -11.68 -18.33
N ALA A 365 15.85 -12.20 -17.67
CA ALA A 365 14.51 -12.27 -18.23
C ALA A 365 13.99 -10.88 -18.61
N VAL A 366 13.06 -10.83 -19.56
CA VAL A 366 12.44 -9.60 -20.05
C VAL A 366 10.94 -9.64 -19.83
N TRP A 367 10.46 -8.75 -18.96
CA TRP A 367 9.03 -8.58 -18.71
C TRP A 367 8.50 -7.39 -19.49
N LYS A 368 7.51 -7.62 -20.33
CA LYS A 368 6.94 -6.64 -21.26
C LYS A 368 5.47 -6.40 -20.95
N PHE A 369 5.12 -5.14 -20.72
CA PHE A 369 3.74 -4.69 -20.63
C PHE A 369 3.45 -3.79 -21.83
N ARG A 370 2.41 -4.10 -22.61
CA ARG A 370 2.10 -3.45 -23.90
C ARG A 370 0.61 -3.28 -24.13
N GLY A 371 0.24 -2.56 -25.17
CA GLY A 371 -1.15 -2.33 -25.54
C GLY A 371 -1.87 -1.48 -24.49
N SER A 372 -3.13 -1.81 -24.26
CA SER A 372 -4.00 -1.20 -23.25
C SER A 372 -4.01 -2.02 -21.95
N THR A 373 -2.85 -2.57 -21.56
CA THR A 373 -2.72 -3.38 -20.33
C THR A 373 -2.88 -2.54 -19.07
N LEU A 374 -3.61 -3.05 -18.09
CA LEU A 374 -3.71 -2.48 -16.73
C LEU A 374 -3.34 -3.55 -15.71
N MET A 375 -2.38 -3.23 -14.83
CA MET A 375 -2.06 -4.05 -13.66
C MET A 375 -2.13 -3.19 -12.40
N LYS A 376 -2.75 -3.72 -11.35
CA LYS A 376 -2.77 -3.16 -9.99
C LYS A 376 -2.01 -4.09 -9.06
N GLY A 377 -0.75 -3.77 -8.78
CA GLY A 377 0.14 -4.69 -8.09
C GLY A 377 1.57 -4.21 -8.07
N GLU A 378 2.46 -5.10 -7.66
CA GLU A 378 3.89 -4.84 -7.67
C GLU A 378 4.67 -5.87 -8.47
N CYS A 379 5.78 -5.42 -9.05
CA CYS A 379 6.78 -6.29 -9.64
C CYS A 379 8.05 -6.24 -8.78
N TYR A 380 8.46 -7.39 -8.25
CA TYR A 380 9.71 -7.57 -7.51
C TYR A 380 10.63 -8.49 -8.30
N ALA A 381 11.51 -7.91 -9.11
CA ALA A 381 12.23 -8.65 -10.14
C ALA A 381 13.72 -8.20 -10.26
N PRO A 382 14.53 -8.31 -9.20
CA PRO A 382 15.86 -7.67 -9.11
C PRO A 382 16.87 -8.11 -10.18
N SER A 383 16.64 -9.26 -10.81
CA SER A 383 17.43 -9.87 -11.88
C SER A 383 16.86 -9.66 -13.29
N THR A 384 15.71 -9.00 -13.43
CA THR A 384 14.91 -8.92 -14.66
C THR A 384 14.92 -7.53 -15.27
N ARG A 385 14.71 -7.44 -16.58
CA ARG A 385 14.44 -6.18 -17.28
C ARG A 385 12.94 -6.00 -17.49
N ILE A 386 12.38 -4.94 -16.91
CA ILE A 386 10.98 -4.55 -17.14
C ILE A 386 10.89 -3.49 -18.25
N VAL A 387 9.99 -3.69 -19.20
CA VAL A 387 9.74 -2.80 -20.34
C VAL A 387 8.24 -2.53 -20.47
N MET A 388 7.82 -1.29 -20.21
CA MET A 388 6.44 -0.84 -20.45
C MET A 388 6.39 -0.01 -21.74
N ARG A 389 5.37 -0.22 -22.57
CA ARG A 389 5.20 0.50 -23.84
C ARG A 389 3.73 0.84 -24.11
N GLU A 390 3.53 1.69 -25.12
CA GLU A 390 2.22 2.01 -25.66
C GLU A 390 1.33 2.65 -24.59
N ARG A 391 0.18 2.07 -24.24
CA ARG A 391 -0.74 2.62 -23.23
C ARG A 391 -0.80 1.75 -21.98
N SER A 392 0.24 0.93 -21.74
CA SER A 392 0.27 0.06 -20.56
C SER A 392 0.34 0.90 -19.28
N MET A 393 -0.46 0.52 -18.29
CA MET A 393 -0.52 1.17 -16.99
C MET A 393 -0.23 0.15 -15.89
N ILE A 394 0.66 0.51 -14.98
CA ILE A 394 0.86 -0.22 -13.72
C ILE A 394 0.54 0.74 -12.57
N ILE A 395 -0.29 0.29 -11.64
CA ILE A 395 -0.62 1.00 -10.41
C ILE A 395 0.01 0.22 -9.26
N GLY A 396 0.95 0.83 -8.56
CA GLY A 396 1.79 0.19 -7.55
C GLY A 396 3.25 0.56 -7.76
N ARG A 397 4.17 -0.42 -7.72
CA ARG A 397 5.62 -0.17 -7.80
C ARG A 397 6.36 -1.18 -8.65
N LEU A 398 7.53 -0.78 -9.15
CA LEU A 398 8.43 -1.63 -9.91
C LEU A 398 9.82 -1.65 -9.29
N MET A 399 10.29 -2.85 -8.99
CA MET A 399 11.68 -3.12 -8.71
C MET A 399 12.23 -4.10 -9.76
N ALA A 400 13.31 -3.71 -10.44
CA ALA A 400 13.92 -4.56 -11.46
C ALA A 400 15.45 -4.42 -11.53
N HIS A 401 16.13 -5.24 -12.33
CA HIS A 401 17.51 -4.92 -12.72
C HIS A 401 17.55 -3.68 -13.61
N LYS A 402 16.65 -3.60 -14.59
CA LYS A 402 16.52 -2.48 -15.54
C LYS A 402 15.06 -2.15 -15.78
N ILE A 403 14.73 -0.86 -15.82
CA ILE A 403 13.37 -0.39 -16.07
C ILE A 403 13.36 0.53 -17.27
N LYS A 404 12.51 0.23 -18.26
CA LYS A 404 12.25 1.12 -19.39
C LYS A 404 10.77 1.41 -19.54
N LEU A 405 10.39 2.68 -19.43
CA LEU A 405 9.07 3.20 -19.77
C LEU A 405 9.16 3.93 -21.12
N ASP A 406 8.25 3.64 -22.04
CA ASP A 406 8.26 4.20 -23.40
C ASP A 406 6.81 4.35 -23.94
N GLY A 407 6.64 5.07 -25.05
CA GLY A 407 5.32 5.40 -25.59
C GLY A 407 4.54 6.32 -24.63
N CYS A 408 3.31 5.95 -24.30
CA CYS A 408 2.43 6.63 -23.35
C CYS A 408 2.23 5.78 -22.08
N ALA A 409 3.23 4.95 -21.73
CA ALA A 409 3.14 4.06 -20.57
C ALA A 409 3.06 4.86 -19.26
N GLN A 410 2.29 4.36 -18.30
CA GLN A 410 2.06 5.04 -17.03
C GLN A 410 2.40 4.14 -15.84
N LEU A 411 3.15 4.67 -14.90
CA LEU A 411 3.29 4.10 -13.56
C LEU A 411 2.64 5.06 -12.56
N LEU A 412 1.60 4.59 -11.88
CA LEU A 412 0.91 5.33 -10.84
C LEU A 412 1.27 4.73 -9.48
N TYR A 413 2.10 5.45 -8.70
CA TYR A 413 2.56 4.96 -7.41
C TYR A 413 1.51 5.16 -6.32
N ASP A 414 1.25 4.13 -5.51
CA ASP A 414 0.42 4.25 -4.32
C ASP A 414 1.29 4.63 -3.10
N PRO A 415 1.18 5.85 -2.55
CA PRO A 415 1.97 6.25 -1.39
C PRO A 415 1.60 5.50 -0.10
N SER A 416 0.52 4.72 -0.07
CA SER A 416 0.22 3.86 1.07
C SER A 416 1.22 2.71 1.23
N LEU A 417 2.01 2.41 0.19
CA LEU A 417 3.10 1.42 0.25
C LEU A 417 4.30 1.92 1.07
N ASP A 418 4.46 3.23 1.23
CA ASP A 418 5.51 3.82 2.04
C ASP A 418 5.09 3.89 3.52
N ASP A 419 5.67 2.99 4.33
CA ASP A 419 5.52 2.98 5.78
C ASP A 419 6.50 3.93 6.50
N ARG A 420 7.38 4.60 5.74
CA ARG A 420 8.48 5.46 6.17
C ARG A 420 9.49 4.80 7.09
N ASN A 421 9.67 3.48 6.97
CA ASN A 421 10.65 2.73 7.76
C ASN A 421 11.73 2.04 6.90
N GLY A 422 11.79 2.36 5.60
CA GLY A 422 12.80 1.88 4.67
C GLY A 422 14.09 2.73 4.63
N TYR A 423 14.80 2.66 3.51
CA TYR A 423 16.13 3.26 3.29
C TYR A 423 16.11 4.78 3.14
N THR A 424 14.95 5.37 2.86
CA THR A 424 14.85 6.83 2.66
C THR A 424 14.57 7.60 3.95
N ALA A 425 14.24 6.89 5.03
CA ALA A 425 14.04 7.47 6.36
C ALA A 425 15.37 7.45 7.13
N ALA A 426 16.13 8.56 7.07
CA ALA A 426 17.44 8.65 7.73
C ALA A 426 17.39 8.51 9.26
N ASP A 427 16.24 8.82 9.87
CA ASP A 427 15.91 8.60 11.28
C ASP A 427 15.17 7.27 11.54
N GLY A 428 14.99 6.46 10.49
CA GLY A 428 14.34 5.17 10.52
C GLY A 428 15.17 4.09 11.23
N ARG A 429 14.51 3.00 11.64
CA ARG A 429 15.16 1.92 12.41
C ARG A 429 16.12 1.07 11.60
N LEU A 430 16.09 1.20 10.27
CA LEU A 430 17.00 0.49 9.38
C LEU A 430 18.45 0.93 9.57
N PHE A 431 18.69 2.11 10.15
CA PHE A 431 20.02 2.63 10.41
C PHE A 431 20.39 2.51 11.89
N ASP A 432 21.65 2.22 12.15
CA ASP A 432 22.23 2.24 13.50
C ASP A 432 22.58 3.67 13.95
N ASP A 433 23.13 3.82 15.16
CA ASP A 433 23.54 5.11 15.72
C ASP A 433 24.62 5.83 14.88
N SER A 434 25.28 5.11 13.96
CA SER A 434 26.26 5.67 13.01
C SER A 434 25.65 6.05 11.66
N GLY A 435 24.34 5.85 11.48
CA GLY A 435 23.63 6.10 10.23
C GLY A 435 23.93 5.05 9.16
N GLN A 436 24.35 3.84 9.56
CA GLN A 436 24.66 2.74 8.64
C GLN A 436 23.64 1.62 8.79
N VAL A 437 23.37 0.92 7.69
CA VAL A 437 22.53 -0.29 7.67
C VAL A 437 23.30 -1.40 8.39
N PRO A 438 22.73 -2.02 9.46
CA PRO A 438 23.38 -3.09 10.21
C PRO A 438 23.84 -4.23 9.31
N GLN A 439 25.00 -4.81 9.64
CA GLN A 439 25.56 -5.91 8.87
C GLN A 439 24.61 -7.12 8.76
N ALA A 440 23.83 -7.41 9.81
CA ALA A 440 22.83 -8.49 9.78
C ALA A 440 21.71 -8.28 8.73
N ILE A 441 21.42 -7.03 8.32
CA ILE A 441 20.52 -6.75 7.20
C ILE A 441 21.24 -6.93 5.86
N ARG A 442 22.49 -6.48 5.76
CA ARG A 442 23.29 -6.58 4.53
C ARG A 442 23.62 -8.03 4.14
N GLU A 443 23.67 -8.92 5.12
CA GLU A 443 23.91 -10.36 4.95
C GLU A 443 22.67 -11.13 4.49
N ILE A 444 21.49 -10.50 4.43
CA ILE A 444 20.27 -11.14 3.92
C ILE A 444 20.43 -11.27 2.40
N GLU A 445 20.46 -12.52 1.93
CA GLU A 445 20.58 -12.84 0.51
C GLU A 445 19.20 -12.92 -0.14
N THR A 446 18.21 -13.45 0.58
CA THR A 446 16.85 -13.62 0.07
C THR A 446 15.79 -13.06 1.02
N LEU A 447 14.64 -12.67 0.47
CA LEU A 447 13.46 -12.30 1.28
C LEU A 447 12.74 -13.52 1.89
N ALA A 448 13.40 -14.68 2.00
CA ALA A 448 12.83 -15.86 2.63
C ALA A 448 12.47 -15.58 4.09
N PRO A 449 11.30 -16.06 4.59
CA PRO A 449 10.88 -15.81 5.97
C PRO A 449 11.93 -16.23 7.03
N GLN A 450 12.69 -17.28 6.77
CA GLN A 450 13.72 -17.79 7.68
C GLN A 450 14.86 -16.78 7.89
N GLU A 451 15.37 -16.17 6.81
CA GLU A 451 16.44 -15.17 6.87
C GLU A 451 15.96 -13.89 7.58
N LEU A 452 14.73 -13.46 7.28
CA LEU A 452 14.11 -12.29 7.92
C LEU A 452 13.89 -12.50 9.42
N ILE A 453 13.48 -13.70 9.82
CA ILE A 453 13.35 -14.08 11.23
C ILE A 453 14.73 -14.10 11.92
N GLU A 454 15.76 -14.68 11.28
CA GLU A 454 17.11 -14.71 11.85
C GLU A 454 17.68 -13.29 12.04
N ALA A 455 17.54 -12.44 11.02
CA ALA A 455 17.93 -11.03 11.11
C ALA A 455 17.17 -10.31 12.23
N SER A 456 15.86 -10.58 12.37
CA SER A 456 15.03 -10.03 13.44
C SER A 456 15.55 -10.41 14.83
N MET A 457 15.97 -11.67 15.02
CA MET A 457 16.54 -12.14 16.27
C MET A 457 17.89 -11.49 16.57
N LYS A 458 18.76 -11.37 15.56
CA LYS A 458 20.09 -10.74 15.70
C LYS A 458 19.98 -9.26 16.09
N LEU A 459 19.01 -8.55 15.52
CA LEU A 459 18.82 -7.10 15.72
C LEU A 459 17.90 -6.77 16.90
N ASN A 460 17.20 -7.76 17.46
CA ASN A 460 16.15 -7.56 18.46
C ASN A 460 15.12 -6.50 17.98
N ALA A 461 14.78 -6.56 16.70
CA ALA A 461 13.84 -5.69 16.01
C ALA A 461 13.10 -6.53 14.97
N LEU A 462 11.84 -6.18 14.67
CA LEU A 462 11.09 -6.88 13.64
C LEU A 462 11.60 -6.43 12.27
N VAL A 463 12.17 -7.36 11.49
CA VAL A 463 12.55 -7.17 10.09
C VAL A 463 11.46 -7.80 9.25
N VAL A 464 10.88 -7.04 8.33
CA VAL A 464 9.84 -7.52 7.44
C VAL A 464 10.22 -7.27 6.00
N ALA A 465 9.71 -8.15 5.17
CA ALA A 465 9.38 -7.83 3.80
C ALA A 465 7.96 -8.30 3.60
N ASN A 466 7.12 -7.49 2.95
CA ASN A 466 6.01 -7.94 2.13
C ASN A 466 5.19 -9.17 2.65
N ASP A 467 5.62 -10.42 2.41
CA ASP A 467 4.92 -11.63 2.86
C ASP A 467 4.76 -11.79 4.38
N LEU A 468 5.66 -11.20 5.17
CA LEU A 468 5.58 -11.18 6.63
C LEU A 468 4.65 -10.09 7.17
N LYS A 469 4.33 -9.04 6.41
CA LYS A 469 3.36 -8.00 6.82
C LYS A 469 1.97 -8.62 7.02
N ASN A 470 1.60 -9.59 6.17
CA ASN A 470 0.31 -10.27 6.23
C ASN A 470 0.23 -11.37 7.31
N THR A 471 1.33 -12.09 7.59
CA THR A 471 1.35 -13.16 8.60
C THR A 471 1.51 -12.65 10.04
N VAL A 472 2.06 -11.45 10.24
CA VAL A 472 2.23 -10.84 11.58
C VAL A 472 1.00 -9.99 11.99
N SER A 473 -0.02 -9.92 11.13
CA SER A 473 -1.35 -9.37 11.47
C SER A 473 -2.04 -10.28 12.50
N LEU A 474 -1.64 -10.13 13.76
CA LEU A 474 -2.25 -10.71 14.94
C LEU A 474 -3.61 -10.05 15.17
N ASP A 475 -4.66 -10.52 14.50
CA ASP A 475 -6.02 -10.34 14.97
C ASP A 475 -6.47 -11.57 15.78
N ASP A 476 -7.20 -11.28 16.85
CA ASP A 476 -7.89 -12.17 17.80
C ASP A 476 -7.14 -12.77 19.00
N ALA A 477 -6.33 -11.97 19.70
CA ALA A 477 -6.07 -12.22 21.12
C ALA A 477 -6.28 -10.98 22.02
N GLU A 478 -7.38 -11.02 22.77
CA GLU A 478 -7.73 -10.20 23.95
C GLU A 478 -8.58 -8.93 23.73
N VAL A 479 -9.80 -9.09 23.22
CA VAL A 479 -10.94 -8.32 23.76
C VAL A 479 -11.39 -8.99 25.05
N ALA A 480 -10.88 -8.49 26.17
CA ALA A 480 -11.55 -8.39 27.49
C ALA A 480 -10.53 -8.52 28.63
N GLN A 481 -9.93 -7.41 29.07
CA GLN A 481 -9.68 -7.24 30.50
C GLN A 481 -9.89 -5.79 30.94
N VAL A 482 -10.89 -5.69 31.80
CA VAL A 482 -11.40 -4.50 32.49
C VAL A 482 -10.28 -3.71 33.17
N ASP A 483 -10.35 -2.40 32.95
CA ASP A 483 -9.54 -1.34 33.57
C ASP A 483 -9.37 -1.53 35.09
N LYS A 484 -8.12 -1.76 35.52
CA LYS A 484 -7.67 -1.36 36.85
C LYS A 484 -6.64 -0.24 36.70
N ARG A 485 -6.82 0.82 37.49
CA ARG A 485 -5.90 1.95 37.63
C ARG A 485 -4.55 1.47 38.19
N THR A 486 -3.71 0.93 37.32
CA THR A 486 -2.32 0.58 37.62
C THR A 486 -1.44 1.82 37.44
N SER A 487 -0.47 1.98 38.34
CA SER A 487 0.47 3.11 38.28
C SER A 487 1.29 3.05 36.97
N ARG A 488 1.76 4.21 36.47
CA ARG A 488 2.60 4.29 35.25
C ARG A 488 3.79 3.31 35.27
N ARG A 489 4.35 3.01 36.44
CA ARG A 489 5.48 2.08 36.62
C ARG A 489 5.05 0.63 36.41
N GLU A 490 3.88 0.27 36.90
CA GLU A 490 3.30 -1.07 36.80
C GLU A 490 2.80 -1.36 35.39
N ARG A 491 2.26 -0.35 34.68
CA ARG A 491 1.96 -0.42 33.25
C ARG A 491 3.21 -0.66 32.40
N ARG A 492 4.33 -0.01 32.73
CA ARG A 492 5.62 -0.26 32.06
C ARG A 492 6.12 -1.69 32.31
N ALA A 493 5.97 -2.20 33.53
CA ALA A 493 6.34 -3.58 33.86
C ALA A 493 5.42 -4.61 33.17
N GLN A 494 4.11 -4.39 33.17
CA GLN A 494 3.13 -5.22 32.46
C GLN A 494 3.34 -5.18 30.95
N ARG A 495 3.66 -4.02 30.37
CA ARG A 495 4.03 -3.91 28.95
C ARG A 495 5.33 -4.66 28.65
N ARG A 496 6.36 -4.60 29.51
CA ARG A 496 7.59 -5.40 29.36
C ARG A 496 7.32 -6.91 29.47
N ALA A 497 6.47 -7.31 30.41
CA ALA A 497 6.06 -8.72 30.56
C ALA A 497 5.23 -9.19 29.35
N LYS A 498 4.26 -8.39 28.89
CA LYS A 498 3.47 -8.67 27.68
C LYS A 498 4.34 -8.68 26.42
N ARG A 499 5.41 -7.88 26.34
CA ARG A 499 6.43 -7.96 25.29
C ARG A 499 7.22 -9.26 25.34
N ALA A 500 7.74 -9.62 26.51
CA ALA A 500 8.45 -10.88 26.68
C ALA A 500 7.55 -12.07 26.31
N LEU A 501 6.26 -11.98 26.62
CA LEU A 501 5.27 -13.01 26.32
C LEU A 501 4.86 -13.02 24.84
N LYS A 502 4.69 -11.85 24.19
CA LYS A 502 4.44 -11.73 22.74
C LYS A 502 5.65 -12.19 21.93
N MET A 503 6.86 -11.76 22.30
CA MET A 503 8.11 -12.22 21.69
C MET A 503 8.26 -13.72 21.87
N LYS A 504 7.99 -14.24 23.07
CA LYS A 504 7.98 -15.68 23.32
C LYS A 504 6.92 -16.40 22.48
N HIS A 505 5.73 -15.83 22.29
CA HIS A 505 4.68 -16.44 21.48
C HIS A 505 5.05 -16.49 20.00
N ILE A 506 5.54 -15.36 19.45
CA ILE A 506 6.09 -15.30 18.09
C ILE A 506 7.24 -16.30 17.95
N MET A 507 8.19 -16.32 18.89
CA MET A 507 9.29 -17.29 18.88
C MET A 507 8.80 -18.73 18.99
N GLN A 508 7.75 -19.00 19.76
CA GLN A 508 7.16 -20.34 19.91
C GLN A 508 6.41 -20.77 18.64
N GLU A 509 5.70 -19.85 17.99
CA GLU A 509 4.99 -20.11 16.74
C GLU A 509 5.97 -20.29 15.58
N SER A 510 7.00 -19.44 15.50
CA SER A 510 8.12 -19.62 14.57
C SER A 510 8.93 -20.89 14.86
N MET A 511 9.16 -21.25 16.12
CA MET A 511 9.78 -22.53 16.49
C MET A 511 8.89 -23.71 16.12
N ARG A 512 7.57 -23.61 16.28
CA ARG A 512 6.64 -24.66 15.87
C ARG A 512 6.64 -24.85 14.35
N GLN A 513 6.66 -23.75 13.60
CA GLN A 513 6.83 -23.79 12.14
C GLN A 513 8.19 -24.40 11.75
N PHE A 514 9.26 -24.10 12.50
CA PHE A 514 10.58 -24.70 12.30
C PHE A 514 10.59 -26.20 12.63
N GLU A 515 9.92 -26.63 13.70
CA GLU A 515 9.77 -28.04 14.08
C GLU A 515 8.94 -28.81 13.05
N GLU A 516 7.80 -28.26 12.61
CA GLU A 516 6.98 -28.83 11.52
C GLU A 516 7.80 -28.96 10.23
N PHE A 517 8.59 -27.93 9.87
CA PHE A 517 9.48 -27.97 8.71
C PHE A 517 10.61 -29.02 8.85
N ALA A 518 11.27 -29.08 10.01
CA ALA A 518 12.34 -30.02 10.29
C ALA A 518 11.85 -31.47 10.31
N GLU A 519 10.67 -31.74 10.88
CA GLU A 519 10.05 -33.07 10.85
C GLU A 519 9.71 -33.49 9.42
N THR A 520 9.23 -32.55 8.59
CA THR A 520 8.91 -32.80 7.17
C THR A 520 10.16 -33.12 6.37
N HIS A 521 11.28 -32.43 6.59
CA HIS A 521 12.55 -32.72 5.91
C HIS A 521 13.26 -33.97 6.42
N LEU A 522 13.23 -34.26 7.72
CA LEU A 522 13.81 -35.49 8.27
C LEU A 522 13.07 -36.75 7.79
N THR A 523 11.76 -36.67 7.60
CA THR A 523 10.98 -37.80 7.04
C THR A 523 11.25 -38.03 5.56
N ILE A 524 11.45 -36.96 4.77
CA ILE A 524 11.80 -37.05 3.34
C ILE A 524 13.20 -37.68 3.15
N ASP A 525 14.19 -37.25 3.94
CA ASP A 525 15.54 -37.82 3.86
C ASP A 525 15.61 -39.27 4.34
N PHE A 526 14.83 -39.66 5.36
CA PHE A 526 14.76 -41.05 5.82
C PHE A 526 14.07 -41.97 4.79
N GLN A 527 13.07 -41.49 4.05
CA GLN A 527 12.45 -42.24 2.95
C GLN A 527 13.36 -42.36 1.72
N ARG A 528 14.12 -41.31 1.37
CA ARG A 528 15.15 -41.39 0.32
C ARG A 528 16.30 -42.33 0.71
N PHE A 529 16.73 -42.33 1.97
CA PHE A 529 17.79 -43.22 2.44
C PHE A 529 17.35 -44.70 2.52
N SER A 530 16.09 -44.96 2.91
CA SER A 530 15.55 -46.34 2.94
C SER A 530 15.25 -46.91 1.55
N SER A 531 14.89 -46.08 0.56
CA SER A 531 14.65 -46.52 -0.82
C SER A 531 15.93 -46.79 -1.62
N GLN A 532 17.06 -46.15 -1.28
CA GLN A 532 18.36 -46.42 -1.91
C GLN A 532 19.16 -47.57 -1.26
N SER A 533 18.71 -48.07 -0.11
CA SER A 533 19.44 -49.08 0.68
C SER A 533 18.84 -50.49 0.57
N SER A 534 18.44 -50.96 -0.61
CA SER A 534 18.17 -52.40 -0.82
C SER A 534 19.47 -53.12 -1.20
N MET A 535 20.32 -53.39 -0.21
CA MET A 535 21.55 -54.19 -0.40
C MET A 535 21.16 -55.67 -0.60
N ARG A 536 21.20 -56.15 -1.85
CA ARG A 536 21.06 -57.59 -2.17
C ARG A 536 22.29 -58.34 -1.68
N VAL A 537 22.14 -59.06 -0.56
CA VAL A 537 23.12 -60.07 -0.13
C VAL A 537 22.91 -61.33 -0.98
N ASN A 538 23.73 -61.52 -2.00
CA ASN A 538 23.82 -62.81 -2.70
C ASN A 538 24.60 -63.79 -1.83
N SER A 539 23.88 -64.71 -1.16
CA SER A 539 24.49 -65.84 -0.47
C SER A 539 25.10 -66.81 -1.49
N ILE A 540 26.42 -66.95 -1.47
CA ILE A 540 27.15 -68.00 -2.18
C ILE A 540 26.84 -69.34 -1.49
N GLY A 541 26.02 -70.16 -2.15
CA GLY A 541 25.69 -71.51 -1.69
C GLY A 541 26.86 -72.48 -1.91
N SER A 542 27.47 -72.93 -0.81
CA SER A 542 28.34 -74.11 -0.81
C SER A 542 27.47 -75.37 -0.81
N ARG A 543 27.37 -76.05 -1.96
CA ARG A 543 26.91 -77.44 -2.04
C ARG A 543 28.12 -78.37 -2.07
N SER A 544 28.38 -79.05 -0.95
CA SER A 544 29.13 -80.30 -0.95
C SER A 544 28.12 -81.45 -0.86
N SER A 545 28.03 -82.25 -1.92
CA SER A 545 27.36 -83.55 -1.90
C SER A 545 28.39 -84.64 -2.14
N LEU A 546 28.51 -85.52 -1.16
CA LEU A 546 29.24 -86.77 -1.17
C LEU A 546 28.58 -87.81 -2.10
N TYR A 547 29.45 -88.70 -2.60
CA TYR A 547 29.22 -90.04 -3.17
C TYR A 547 28.61 -90.19 -4.58
N GLY A 548 29.46 -90.61 -5.53
CA GLY A 548 29.57 -92.04 -5.81
C GLY A 548 29.15 -92.55 -7.19
N ASN A 549 30.16 -93.04 -7.92
CA ASN A 549 30.17 -94.30 -8.68
C ASN A 549 29.59 -94.36 -10.12
N GLY A 550 30.46 -94.77 -11.07
CA GLY A 550 30.12 -95.79 -12.06
C GLY A 550 29.95 -95.35 -13.52
N GLY A 551 30.85 -95.85 -14.38
CA GLY A 551 30.42 -96.54 -15.61
C GLY A 551 30.61 -95.83 -16.95
N HIS A 552 31.55 -96.39 -17.73
CA HIS A 552 31.75 -96.34 -19.19
C HIS A 552 32.34 -95.09 -19.85
#